data_AF-A0A961W0N6-F1
#
_entry.id   AF-A0A961W0N6-F1
#
_cell.length_a   1.000
_cell.length_b   1.000
_cell.length_c   1.000
_cell.angle_alpha   90.00
_cell.angle_beta   90.00
_cell.angle_gamma   90.00
#
_symmetry.space_group_name_H-M   'P 1'
#
loop_
_entity.id
_entity.type
_entity.pdbx_description
1 polymer ?
#
loop_
_entity_poly.entity_id
_entity_poly.type
_entity_poly.pdbx_seq_one_letter_code
_entity_poly.pdbx_strand_id
1 'polypeptide(L)' 'MDFDDVKAELGILMTRMQNEPEDRHELYMMVMEKLNEMKAYGMPLPDDLVQLEAALEAEFAADMRGGAEG' A
#
# COMPACT_ATOMS: atom_id res chain seq x y z
N MET A 1 7.03 7.25 -16.23
CA MET A 1 6.16 6.19 -15.70
C MET A 1 4.74 6.63 -15.93
N ASP A 2 3.87 5.74 -16.41
CA ASP A 2 2.45 6.06 -16.61
C ASP A 2 1.63 5.69 -15.37
N PHE A 3 0.47 6.30 -15.21
CA PHE A 3 -0.47 5.97 -14.14
C PHE A 3 -0.87 4.48 -14.17
N ASP A 4 -0.99 3.90 -15.37
CA ASP A 4 -1.36 2.50 -15.53
C ASP A 4 -0.28 1.52 -15.05
N ASP A 5 0.98 1.88 -15.27
CA ASP A 5 2.16 1.11 -14.84
C ASP A 5 2.21 0.99 -13.30
N VAL A 6 1.94 2.10 -12.62
CA VAL A 6 1.93 2.14 -11.15
C VAL A 6 0.80 1.29 -10.57
N LYS A 7 -0.41 1.32 -11.17
CA LYS A 7 -1.51 0.43 -10.75
C LYS A 7 -1.17 -1.05 -10.95
N ALA A 8 -0.53 -1.39 -12.06
CA ALA A 8 -0.14 -2.77 -12.34
C ALA A 8 0.87 -3.27 -11.28
N GLU A 9 1.88 -2.47 -10.95
CA GLU A 9 2.82 -2.81 -9.88
C GLU A 9 2.16 -2.88 -8.50
N LEU A 10 1.26 -1.95 -8.16
CA LEU A 10 0.48 -2.00 -6.94
C LEU A 10 -0.33 -3.30 -6.83
N GLY A 11 -0.98 -3.73 -7.92
CA GLY A 11 -1.70 -5.00 -7.96
C GLY A 11 -0.79 -6.21 -7.71
N ILE A 12 0.44 -6.18 -8.22
CA ILE A 12 1.44 -7.23 -7.93
C ILE A 12 1.84 -7.19 -6.45
N LEU A 13 2.13 -6.02 -5.89
CA LEU A 13 2.49 -5.86 -4.48
C LEU A 13 1.38 -6.36 -3.55
N MET A 14 0.12 -6.00 -3.82
CA MET A 14 -1.04 -6.50 -3.06
C MET A 14 -1.22 -8.01 -3.17
N THR A 15 -0.95 -8.59 -4.35
CA THR A 15 -1.00 -10.04 -4.53
C THR A 15 0.09 -10.71 -3.71
N ARG A 16 1.32 -10.18 -3.72
CA ARG A 16 2.41 -10.67 -2.86
C ARG A 16 2.06 -10.54 -1.40
N MET A 17 1.46 -9.44 -0.97
CA MET A 17 1.10 -9.19 0.42
C MET A 17 0.10 -10.24 0.96
N GLN A 18 -0.76 -10.78 0.09
CA GLN A 18 -1.66 -11.87 0.42
C GLN A 18 -0.98 -13.26 0.42
N ASN A 19 0.05 -13.47 -0.40
CA ASN A 19 0.76 -14.76 -0.47
C ASN A 19 1.90 -14.87 0.55
N GLU A 20 2.51 -13.73 0.91
CA GLU A 20 3.71 -13.60 1.73
C GLU A 20 3.42 -12.66 2.91
N PRO A 21 2.65 -13.12 3.92
CA PRO A 21 2.30 -12.30 5.07
C PRO A 21 3.50 -11.93 5.95
N GLU A 22 4.60 -12.68 5.87
CA GLU A 22 5.85 -12.43 6.58
C GLU A 22 6.51 -11.13 6.09
N ASP A 23 6.45 -10.87 4.79
CA ASP A 23 6.96 -9.67 4.13
C ASP A 23 5.93 -8.54 4.02
N ARG A 24 4.75 -8.70 4.65
CA ARG A 24 3.66 -7.73 4.58
C ARG A 24 4.10 -6.31 4.95
N HIS A 25 4.98 -6.17 5.94
CA HIS A 25 5.51 -4.89 6.38
C HIS A 25 6.38 -4.21 5.29
N GLU A 26 7.26 -4.96 4.63
CA GLU A 26 8.08 -4.46 3.52
C GLU A 26 7.21 -4.11 2.31
N LEU A 27 6.28 -4.97 1.95
CA LEU A 27 5.35 -4.75 0.84
C LEU A 27 4.45 -3.53 1.07
N TYR A 28 4.02 -3.30 2.31
CA TYR A 28 3.27 -2.11 2.70
C TYR A 28 4.11 -0.83 2.49
N MET A 29 5.37 -0.83 2.92
CA MET A 29 6.26 0.32 2.70
C MET A 29 6.45 0.61 1.21
N MET A 30 6.66 -0.43 0.39
CA MET A 30 6.79 -0.28 -1.07
C MET A 30 5.52 0.30 -1.71
N VAL A 31 4.33 -0.12 -1.26
CA VAL A 31 3.05 0.44 -1.73
C VAL A 31 2.94 1.92 -1.37
N MET A 32 3.24 2.28 -0.12
CA MET A 32 3.19 3.68 0.34
C MET A 32 4.20 4.57 -0.38
N GLU A 33 5.41 4.07 -0.66
CA GLU A 33 6.40 4.81 -1.46
C GLU A 33 5.87 5.10 -2.86
N LYS A 34 5.29 4.11 -3.56
CA LYS A 34 4.69 4.33 -4.89
C LYS A 34 3.56 5.34 -4.88
N LEU A 35 2.67 5.27 -3.88
CA LEU A 35 1.58 6.23 -3.73
C LEU A 35 2.11 7.64 -3.47
N ASN A 36 3.15 7.78 -2.64
CA ASN A 36 3.81 9.06 -2.38
C ASN A 36 4.54 9.60 -3.60
N GLU A 37 5.19 8.76 -4.41
CA GLU A 37 5.78 9.17 -5.69
C GLU A 37 4.71 9.79 -6.60
N MET A 38 3.55 9.14 -6.73
CA MET A 38 2.43 9.69 -7.52
C MET A 38 1.93 11.04 -6.98
N LYS A 39 1.78 11.17 -5.65
CA LYS A 39 1.44 12.44 -5.00
C LYS A 39 2.50 13.51 -5.28
N ALA A 40 3.78 13.15 -5.24
CA ALA A 40 4.91 14.05 -5.47
C ALA A 40 5.00 14.53 -6.92
N TYR A 41 4.55 13.73 -7.89
CA TYR A 41 4.39 14.15 -9.28
C TYR A 41 3.26 15.18 -9.47
N GLY A 42 2.50 15.52 -8.42
CA GLY A 42 1.43 16.51 -8.48
C GLY A 42 0.17 16.01 -9.19
N MET A 43 0.07 14.70 -9.43
CA MET A 43 -1.13 14.09 -9.97
C MET A 43 -2.13 13.84 -8.82
N PRO A 44 -3.41 14.19 -8.98
CA PRO A 44 -4.42 13.80 -8.01
C PRO A 44 -4.52 12.27 -8.00
N LEU A 45 -4.31 11.65 -6.83
CA LEU A 45 -4.59 10.23 -6.68
C LEU A 45 -6.08 9.99 -6.93
N PRO A 46 -6.45 9.04 -7.79
CA PRO A 46 -7.83 8.63 -7.92
C PRO A 46 -8.34 7.98 -6.64
N ASP A 47 -9.67 8.03 -6.47
CA ASP A 47 -10.35 7.56 -5.26
C ASP A 47 -10.01 6.11 -4.92
N ASP A 48 -9.89 5.23 -5.93
CA ASP A 48 -9.47 3.84 -5.75
C ASP A 48 -8.13 3.70 -5.00
N LEU A 49 -7.13 4.54 -5.34
CA LEU A 49 -5.82 4.51 -4.68
C LEU A 49 -5.87 5.12 -3.27
N VAL A 50 -6.70 6.15 -3.06
CA VAL A 50 -6.90 6.75 -1.73
C VAL A 50 -7.58 5.75 -0.80
N GLN A 51 -8.60 5.03 -1.29
CA GLN A 51 -9.26 3.98 -0.52
C GLN A 51 -8.32 2.83 -0.20
N LEU A 52 -7.46 2.46 -1.16
CA LEU A 52 -6.45 1.43 -0.94
C LEU A 52 -5.44 1.85 0.14
N GLU A 53 -4.91 3.07 0.07
CA GLU A 53 -4.01 3.64 1.08
C GLU A 53 -4.65 3.57 2.47
N ALA A 54 -5.89 4.05 2.59
CA ALA A 54 -6.62 4.08 3.86
C ALA A 54 -6.92 2.66 4.38
N ALA A 55 -7.26 1.71 3.50
CA ALA A 55 -7.50 0.32 3.89
C ALA A 55 -6.22 -0.33 4.43
N LEU A 56 -5.11 -0.17 3.71
CA LEU A 56 -3.81 -0.72 4.13
C LEU A 56 -3.31 -0.09 5.44
N GLU A 57 -3.45 1.23 5.59
CA GLU A 57 -3.10 1.93 6.83
C GLU A 57 -3.96 1.43 8.01
N ALA A 58 -5.26 1.23 7.80
CA ALA A 58 -6.15 0.71 8.84
C ALA A 58 -5.79 -0.73 9.23
N GLU A 59 -5.50 -1.60 8.27
CA GLU A 59 -5.07 -2.96 8.53
C GLU A 59 -3.73 -3.00 9.28
N PHE A 60 -2.77 -2.20 8.86
CA PHE A 60 -1.45 -2.12 9.47
C PHE A 60 -1.50 -1.51 10.88
N ALA A 61 -2.30 -0.44 11.07
CA ALA A 61 -2.53 0.17 12.37
C ALA A 61 -3.28 -0.76 13.33
N ALA A 62 -4.14 -1.66 12.82
CA ALA A 62 -4.80 -2.69 13.60
C ALA A 62 -3.81 -3.79 14.02
N ASP A 63 -2.93 -4.22 13.11
CA ASP A 63 -1.86 -5.20 13.36
C ASP A 63 -0.90 -4.71 14.46
N MET A 64 -0.42 -3.46 14.36
CA MET A 64 0.42 -2.83 15.38
C MET A 64 -0.25 -2.73 16.75
N ARG A 65 -1.58 -2.50 16.80
CA ARG A 65 -2.32 -2.39 18.06
C ARG A 65 -2.59 -3.75 18.69
N GLY A 66 -2.76 -4.80 17.88
CA GLY A 66 -2.96 -6.18 18.35
C GLY A 66 -1.67 -6.82 18.88
N GLY A 67 -0.49 -6.37 18.45
CA GLY A 67 0.80 -6.85 18.95
C GLY A 67 1.25 -6.31 20.32
N ALA A 68 0.53 -5.34 20.89
CA ALA A 68 0.90 -4.70 22.16
C ALA A 68 0.28 -5.35 23.43
N GLU A 69 -0.46 -6.45 23.29
CA GLU A 69 -1.14 -7.14 24.42
C GLU A 69 -0.64 -8.58 24.68
N GLY A 70 0.60 -8.92 24.31
CA GLY A 70 1.25 -10.22 24.60
C GLY A 70 2.18 -10.21 25.79
#